data_AF-A0A517WU50-F1
#
_entry.id   AF-A0A517WU50-F1
#
_cell.length_a   1.000
_cell.length_b   1.000
_cell.length_c   1.000
_cell.angle_alpha   90.00
_cell.angle_beta   90.00
_cell.angle_gamma   90.00
#
_symmetry.space_group_name_H-M   'P 1'
#
loop_
_entity.id
_entity.type
_entity.pdbx_description
1 polymer ?
#
loop_
_entity_poly.entity_id
_entity_poly.type
_entity_poly.pdbx_seq_one_letter_code
_entity_poly.pdbx_strand_id
1 'polypeptide(L)'
;MVKRPLSQKFLIIALIAMGLFLVVWGAQRFYDRYKVKQVALEFVKALETGNENRIRALLTPEKAELAAKLKQDSQESLENLDYRFLQVRLTGKTAEARIQIQKTGYAIKPEIHLIKSSTGVWKVSSISQAKVDPLWYDQEDRHYREELIKEGIPPAEAEDRVLAKKLARALNTTVTESSSGQVDP
;
A
#
# COMPACT_ATOMS: atom_id res chain seq x y z
N MET A 1 30.46 -48.67 30.23
CA MET A 1 29.54 -47.80 29.45
C MET A 1 29.72 -48.10 27.96
N VAL A 2 28.83 -48.89 27.37
CA VAL A 2 28.93 -49.29 25.95
C VAL A 2 28.28 -48.21 25.09
N LYS A 3 29.10 -47.45 24.35
CA LYS A 3 28.61 -46.59 23.26
C LYS A 3 28.12 -47.50 22.13
N ARG A 4 26.81 -47.71 22.03
CA ARG A 4 26.20 -48.43 20.90
C ARG A 4 26.48 -47.66 19.61
N PRO A 5 26.99 -48.28 18.54
CA PRO A 5 27.16 -47.59 17.27
C PRO A 5 25.77 -47.23 16.75
N LEU A 6 25.53 -45.94 16.49
CA LEU A 6 24.31 -45.52 15.79
C LEU A 6 24.24 -46.31 14.48
N SER A 7 23.22 -47.17 14.37
CA SER A 7 22.99 -48.00 13.19
C SER A 7 22.97 -47.10 11.96
N GLN A 8 23.74 -47.48 10.94
CA GLN A 8 23.86 -46.77 9.65
C GLN A 8 22.49 -46.44 9.02
N LYS A 9 21.47 -47.26 9.32
CA LYS A 9 20.07 -47.07 8.92
C LYS A 9 19.44 -45.82 9.56
N PHE A 10 19.75 -45.50 10.82
CA PHE A 10 19.29 -44.28 11.49
C PHE A 10 19.90 -43.02 10.86
N LEU A 11 21.18 -43.07 10.48
CA LEU A 11 21.85 -41.97 9.79
C LEU A 11 21.21 -41.67 8.43
N ILE A 12 20.90 -42.72 7.65
CA ILE A 12 20.23 -42.58 6.35
C ILE A 12 18.82 -42.01 6.52
N ILE A 13 18.04 -42.52 7.49
CA ILE A 13 16.68 -42.01 7.77
C ILE A 13 16.73 -40.54 8.22
N ALA A 14 17.67 -40.17 9.09
CA ALA A 14 17.85 -38.79 9.53
C ALA A 14 18.22 -37.85 8.36
N LEU A 15 19.09 -38.30 7.45
CA LEU A 15 19.46 -37.56 6.24
C LEU A 15 18.27 -37.37 5.30
N ILE A 16 17.47 -38.41 5.07
CA ILE A 16 16.27 -38.33 4.24
C ILE A 16 15.24 -37.37 4.87
N ALA A 17 14.99 -37.50 6.18
CA ALA A 17 14.07 -36.63 6.89
C ALA A 17 14.54 -35.16 6.86
N MET A 18 15.83 -34.91 7.06
CA MET A 18 16.41 -33.57 6.99
C MET A 18 16.34 -32.98 5.57
N GLY A 19 16.61 -33.79 4.55
CA GLY A 19 16.47 -33.39 3.15
C GLY A 19 15.02 -33.03 2.80
N LEU A 20 14.07 -33.88 3.20
CA LEU A 20 12.65 -33.63 2.98
C LEU A 20 12.17 -32.37 3.72
N PHE A 21 12.64 -32.18 4.96
CA PHE A 21 12.36 -30.97 5.74
C PHE A 21 12.86 -29.70 5.04
N LEU A 22 14.08 -29.70 4.51
CA LEU A 22 14.63 -28.58 3.77
C LEU A 22 13.82 -28.26 2.50
N VAL A 23 13.40 -29.28 1.76
CA VAL A 23 12.57 -29.12 0.55
C VAL A 23 11.20 -28.51 0.91
N VAL A 24 10.53 -29.05 1.93
CA VAL A 24 9.22 -28.54 2.38
C VAL A 24 9.35 -27.11 2.90
N TRP A 25 10.38 -26.82 3.68
CA TRP A 25 10.61 -25.48 4.23
C TRP A 25 10.93 -24.47 3.12
N GLY A 26 11.75 -24.86 2.14
CA GLY A 26 12.04 -24.05 0.95
C GLY A 26 10.79 -23.77 0.11
N ALA A 27 9.98 -24.80 -0.15
CA ALA A 27 8.73 -24.68 -0.89
C ALA A 27 7.74 -23.75 -0.17
N GLN A 28 7.60 -23.89 1.15
CA GLN A 28 6.72 -23.04 1.95
C GLN A 28 7.15 -21.58 1.91
N ARG A 29 8.46 -21.30 2.02
CA ARG A 29 8.99 -19.93 1.95
C ARG A 29 8.82 -19.30 0.56
N PHE A 30 8.96 -20.10 -0.50
CA PHE A 30 8.70 -19.65 -1.87
C PHE A 30 7.21 -19.32 -2.07
N TYR A 31 6.34 -20.20 -1.60
CA TYR A 31 4.89 -20.01 -1.68
C TYR A 31 4.43 -18.75 -0.93
N ASP A 32 4.91 -18.55 0.30
CA ASP A 32 4.58 -17.36 1.07
C ASP A 32 5.07 -16.07 0.37
N ARG A 33 6.26 -16.10 -0.23
CA ARG A 33 6.76 -14.94 -1.00
C ARG A 33 5.91 -14.62 -2.22
N TYR A 34 5.44 -15.65 -2.92
CA TYR A 34 4.55 -15.47 -4.05
C TYR A 34 3.18 -14.92 -3.62
N LYS A 35 2.61 -15.47 -2.54
CA LYS A 35 1.33 -15.01 -1.99
C LYS A 35 1.37 -13.57 -1.49
N VAL A 36 2.43 -13.17 -0.78
CA VAL A 36 2.61 -11.78 -0.35
C VAL A 36 2.63 -10.82 -1.54
N LYS A 37 3.35 -11.18 -2.61
CA LYS A 37 3.34 -10.38 -3.85
C LYS A 37 1.95 -10.29 -4.47
N GLN A 38 1.23 -11.41 -4.57
CA GLN A 38 -0.12 -11.42 -5.11
C GLN A 38 -1.07 -10.53 -4.32
N VAL A 39 -1.13 -10.68 -2.99
CA VAL A 39 -2.01 -9.87 -2.13
C VAL A 39 -1.66 -8.39 -2.23
N ALA A 40 -0.37 -8.04 -2.27
CA ALA A 40 0.05 -6.66 -2.42
C ALA A 40 -0.33 -6.07 -3.78
N LEU A 41 -0.25 -6.85 -4.88
CA LEU A 41 -0.74 -6.42 -6.20
C LEU A 41 -2.25 -6.26 -6.25
N GLU A 42 -2.98 -7.24 -5.72
CA GLU A 42 -4.44 -7.19 -5.66
C GLU A 42 -4.90 -5.99 -4.87
N PHE A 43 -4.18 -5.64 -3.81
CA PHE A 43 -4.46 -4.44 -3.02
C PHE A 43 -4.26 -3.15 -3.85
N VAL A 44 -3.14 -3.02 -4.57
CA VAL A 44 -2.92 -1.85 -5.45
C VAL A 44 -3.99 -1.75 -6.55
N LYS A 45 -4.36 -2.88 -7.18
CA LYS A 45 -5.45 -2.91 -8.18
C LYS A 45 -6.83 -2.61 -7.59
N ALA A 46 -7.07 -3.04 -6.35
CA ALA A 46 -8.31 -2.73 -5.66
C ALA A 46 -8.41 -1.24 -5.32
N LEU A 47 -7.28 -0.58 -5.01
CA LEU A 47 -7.21 0.87 -4.87
C LEU A 47 -7.48 1.59 -6.19
N GLU A 48 -6.88 1.14 -7.30
CA GLU A 48 -7.11 1.71 -8.64
C GLU A 48 -8.57 1.64 -9.08
N THR A 49 -9.24 0.53 -8.78
CA THR A 49 -10.64 0.31 -9.17
C THR A 49 -11.65 0.89 -8.17
N GLY A 50 -11.20 1.46 -7.05
CA GLY A 50 -12.07 2.00 -6.00
C GLY A 50 -13.02 0.97 -5.36
N ASN A 51 -12.78 -0.33 -5.55
CA ASN A 51 -13.72 -1.37 -5.13
C ASN A 51 -13.60 -1.64 -3.62
N GLU A 52 -14.45 -0.97 -2.85
CA GLU A 52 -14.50 -1.05 -1.38
C GLU A 52 -14.57 -2.49 -0.86
N ASN A 53 -15.40 -3.35 -1.46
CA ASN A 53 -15.56 -4.74 -1.03
C ASN A 53 -14.25 -5.54 -1.18
N ARG A 54 -13.52 -5.31 -2.28
CA ARG A 54 -12.22 -5.95 -2.51
C ARG A 54 -11.14 -5.41 -1.57
N ILE A 55 -11.10 -4.09 -1.37
CA ILE A 55 -10.17 -3.46 -0.42
C ILE A 55 -10.40 -4.00 1.00
N ARG A 56 -11.66 -4.07 1.44
CA ARG A 56 -12.05 -4.59 2.76
C ARG A 56 -11.67 -6.06 2.95
N ALA A 57 -11.80 -6.89 1.92
CA ALA A 57 -11.43 -8.30 2.00
C ALA A 57 -9.93 -8.53 2.19
N LEU A 58 -9.10 -7.66 1.60
CA LEU A 58 -7.63 -7.72 1.65
C LEU A 58 -7.05 -7.11 2.94
N LEU A 59 -7.80 -6.25 3.61
CA LEU A 59 -7.41 -5.65 4.89
C LEU A 59 -7.68 -6.57 6.08
N THR A 60 -6.93 -6.33 7.15
CA THR A 60 -7.23 -6.87 8.49
C THR A 60 -8.58 -6.34 8.99
N PRO A 61 -9.36 -7.12 9.77
CA PRO A 61 -10.68 -6.71 10.24
C PRO A 61 -10.63 -5.42 11.07
N GLU A 62 -9.57 -5.21 11.85
CA GLU A 62 -9.31 -3.98 12.62
C GLU A 62 -9.16 -2.73 11.75
N LYS A 63 -8.83 -2.90 10.46
CA LYS A 63 -8.61 -1.83 9.50
C LYS A 63 -9.67 -1.81 8.40
N ALA A 64 -10.75 -2.60 8.55
CA ALA A 64 -11.83 -2.67 7.57
C ALA A 64 -12.48 -1.30 7.31
N GLU A 65 -12.53 -0.42 8.31
CA GLU A 65 -13.06 0.95 8.18
C GLU A 65 -12.19 1.86 7.31
N LEU A 66 -10.90 1.54 7.12
CA LEU A 66 -10.05 2.27 6.17
C LEU A 66 -10.48 2.02 4.73
N ALA A 67 -11.16 0.90 4.43
CA ALA A 67 -11.66 0.64 3.08
C ALA A 67 -12.66 1.72 2.64
N ALA A 68 -13.53 2.19 3.55
CA ALA A 68 -14.50 3.25 3.26
C ALA A 68 -13.81 4.59 2.97
N LYS A 69 -12.67 4.88 3.63
CA LYS A 69 -11.87 6.10 3.39
C LYS A 69 -11.02 6.03 2.11
N LEU A 70 -10.70 4.82 1.67
CA LEU A 70 -9.90 4.55 0.47
C LEU A 70 -10.78 4.32 -0.77
N LYS A 71 -12.10 4.38 -0.60
CA LYS A 71 -13.04 4.38 -1.72
C LYS A 71 -12.80 5.65 -2.54
N GLN A 72 -12.48 5.47 -3.81
CA GLN A 72 -12.35 6.55 -4.76
C GLN A 72 -13.71 6.72 -5.45
N ASP A 73 -14.39 7.84 -5.23
CA ASP A 73 -15.67 8.14 -5.88
C ASP A 73 -15.50 8.49 -7.38
N SER A 74 -14.27 8.80 -7.79
CA SER A 74 -13.93 9.13 -9.18
C SER A 74 -13.34 7.93 -9.91
N GLN A 75 -14.17 7.31 -10.74
CA GLN A 75 -13.86 6.18 -11.62
C GLN A 75 -13.06 6.63 -12.86
N GLU A 76 -12.06 7.50 -12.68
CA GLU A 76 -11.51 8.31 -13.78
C GLU A 76 -10.17 7.83 -14.35
N SER A 77 -9.66 6.68 -13.91
CA SER A 77 -8.37 6.18 -14.39
C SER A 77 -8.48 4.78 -14.97
N LEU A 78 -8.85 4.71 -16.26
CA LEU A 78 -8.67 3.51 -17.10
C LEU A 78 -7.20 3.31 -17.53
N GLU A 79 -6.30 4.22 -17.15
CA GLU A 79 -4.87 4.07 -17.43
C GLU A 79 -4.26 3.01 -16.52
N ASN A 80 -3.72 1.96 -17.13
CA ASN A 80 -2.96 0.92 -16.43
C ASN A 80 -1.81 1.56 -15.62
N LEU A 81 -1.91 1.49 -14.30
CA LEU A 81 -0.77 1.79 -13.42
C LEU A 81 0.40 0.84 -13.74
N ASP A 82 1.58 1.38 -14.02
CA ASP A 82 2.79 0.57 -14.09
C ASP A 82 3.30 0.34 -12.66
N TYR A 83 3.54 -0.91 -12.28
CA TYR A 83 3.94 -1.28 -10.92
C TYR A 83 5.15 -2.19 -10.93
N ARG A 84 6.11 -1.88 -10.06
CA ARG A 84 7.32 -2.67 -9.89
C ARG A 84 7.57 -2.96 -8.41
N PHE A 85 7.73 -4.23 -8.06
CA PHE A 85 8.23 -4.60 -6.75
C PHE A 85 9.71 -4.24 -6.64
N LEU A 86 10.04 -3.37 -5.68
CA LEU A 86 11.42 -3.05 -5.33
C LEU A 86 11.98 -4.09 -4.38
N GLN A 87 11.22 -4.43 -3.34
CA GLN A 87 11.67 -5.34 -2.29
C GLN A 87 10.49 -6.08 -1.65
N VAL A 88 10.72 -7.34 -1.28
CA VAL A 88 9.79 -8.12 -0.45
C VAL A 88 10.60 -8.80 0.66
N ARG A 89 10.28 -8.47 1.92
CA ARG A 89 10.86 -9.09 3.11
C ARG A 89 9.80 -9.93 3.80
N LEU A 90 10.19 -11.13 4.25
CA LEU A 90 9.32 -12.02 5.02
C LEU A 90 9.98 -12.34 6.35
N THR A 91 9.23 -12.15 7.43
CA THR A 91 9.64 -12.40 8.81
C THR A 91 8.56 -13.24 9.49
N GLY A 92 8.59 -14.55 9.22
CA GLY A 92 7.64 -15.50 9.81
C GLY A 92 6.18 -15.21 9.43
N LYS A 93 5.46 -14.53 10.34
CA LYS A 93 4.05 -14.16 10.16
C LYS A 93 3.84 -12.73 9.64
N THR A 94 4.91 -11.95 9.46
CA THR A 94 4.83 -10.60 8.90
C THR A 94 5.59 -10.54 7.57
N ALA A 95 5.16 -9.64 6.69
CA ALA A 95 5.85 -9.36 5.45
C ALA A 95 5.78 -7.88 5.11
N GLU A 96 6.79 -7.40 4.42
CA GLU A 96 6.93 -6.02 3.96
C GLU A 96 7.12 -6.06 2.45
N ALA A 97 6.28 -5.35 1.71
CA ALA A 97 6.34 -5.24 0.27
C ALA A 97 6.50 -3.77 -0.14
N ARG A 98 7.66 -3.43 -0.68
CA ARG A 98 7.93 -2.11 -1.27
C ARG A 98 7.59 -2.16 -2.75
N ILE A 99 6.62 -1.35 -3.13
CA ILE A 99 6.14 -1.24 -4.52
C ILE A 99 6.48 0.16 -5.00
N GLN A 100 6.94 0.27 -6.24
CA GLN A 100 6.96 1.52 -6.98
C GLN A 100 5.76 1.51 -7.93
N ILE A 101 4.86 2.46 -7.76
CA ILE A 101 3.70 2.67 -8.63
C ILE A 101 4.00 3.89 -9.46
N GLN A 102 3.93 3.76 -10.79
CA GLN A 102 4.09 4.86 -11.73
C GLN A 102 2.75 5.20 -12.39
N LYS A 103 2.41 6.49 -12.39
CA LYS A 103 1.24 7.03 -13.08
C LYS A 103 1.62 8.36 -13.70
N THR A 104 1.36 8.53 -15.00
CA THR A 104 1.52 9.81 -15.72
C THR A 104 2.86 10.55 -15.48
N GLY A 105 3.96 9.80 -15.34
CA GLY A 105 5.30 10.36 -15.10
C GLY A 105 5.70 10.52 -13.63
N TYR A 106 4.80 10.25 -12.69
CA TYR A 106 5.05 10.28 -11.25
C TYR A 106 5.30 8.88 -10.70
N ALA A 107 6.12 8.79 -9.65
CA ALA A 107 6.35 7.55 -8.94
C ALA A 107 6.04 7.69 -7.44
N ILE A 108 5.18 6.81 -6.93
CA ILE A 108 4.93 6.65 -5.49
C ILE A 108 5.62 5.36 -5.06
N LYS A 109 6.25 5.37 -3.88
CA LYS A 109 6.97 4.21 -3.34
C LYS A 109 6.36 3.71 -2.02
N PRO A 110 5.10 3.24 -2.00
CA PRO A 110 4.48 2.76 -0.78
C PRO A 110 5.17 1.50 -0.26
N GLU A 111 5.27 1.43 1.06
CA GLU A 111 5.67 0.24 1.81
C GLU A 111 4.43 -0.39 2.45
N ILE A 112 4.04 -1.55 1.93
CA ILE A 112 2.86 -2.30 2.36
C ILE A 112 3.28 -3.33 3.40
N HIS A 113 2.67 -3.27 4.58
CA HIS A 113 2.87 -4.23 5.65
C HIS A 113 1.75 -5.26 5.62
N LEU A 114 2.12 -6.54 5.63
CA LEU A 114 1.21 -7.67 5.59
C LEU A 114 1.41 -8.57 6.81
N ILE A 115 0.32 -9.13 7.31
CA ILE A 115 0.28 -10.09 8.42
C ILE A 115 -0.42 -11.37 7.96
N LYS A 116 0.13 -12.51 8.35
CA LYS A 116 -0.45 -13.83 8.15
C LYS A 116 -1.44 -14.10 9.29
N SER A 117 -2.71 -14.25 8.93
CA SER A 117 -3.79 -14.69 9.82
C SER A 117 -3.52 -16.08 10.41
N SER A 118 -4.19 -16.42 11.51
CA SER A 118 -4.24 -17.77 12.07
C SER A 118 -4.72 -18.82 11.05
N THR A 119 -5.57 -18.41 10.10
CA THR A 119 -6.05 -19.23 8.98
C THR A 119 -5.03 -19.41 7.85
N GLY A 120 -3.84 -18.81 7.95
CA GLY A 120 -2.78 -18.88 6.94
C GLY A 120 -2.93 -17.88 5.78
N VAL A 121 -4.00 -17.07 5.78
CA VAL A 121 -4.24 -16.04 4.76
C VAL A 121 -3.46 -14.76 5.08
N TRP A 122 -2.77 -14.21 4.08
CA TRP A 122 -2.08 -12.93 4.19
C TRP A 122 -3.05 -11.76 4.02
N LYS A 123 -2.96 -10.77 4.90
CA LYS A 123 -3.79 -9.56 4.88
C LYS A 123 -2.93 -8.32 5.06
N VAL A 124 -3.35 -7.22 4.45
CA VAL A 124 -2.69 -5.91 4.62
C VAL A 124 -3.04 -5.34 5.99
N SER A 125 -2.02 -5.01 6.77
CA SER A 125 -2.16 -4.42 8.11
C SER A 125 -1.98 -2.91 8.09
N SER A 126 -1.03 -2.41 7.32
CA SER A 126 -0.79 -0.96 7.18
C SER A 126 -0.03 -0.64 5.90
N ILE A 127 -0.07 0.65 5.53
CA ILE A 127 0.70 1.21 4.43
C ILE A 127 1.47 2.38 5.01
N SER A 128 2.75 2.46 4.67
CA SER A 128 3.65 3.52 5.10
C SER A 128 4.42 4.07 3.91
N GLN A 129 5.02 5.25 4.07
CA GLN A 129 5.86 5.87 3.03
C GLN A 129 5.17 6.13 1.68
N ALA A 130 3.87 6.43 1.68
CA ALA A 130 3.15 6.88 0.48
C ALA A 130 3.48 8.34 0.10
N LYS A 131 4.77 8.72 0.12
CA LYS A 131 5.19 10.03 -0.36
C LYS A 131 5.10 10.04 -1.88
N VAL A 132 4.33 10.98 -2.40
CA VAL A 132 4.20 11.23 -3.83
C VAL A 132 5.34 12.15 -4.26
N ASP A 133 5.80 12.00 -5.51
CA ASP A 133 6.79 12.89 -6.11
C ASP A 133 6.36 14.37 -5.98
N PRO A 134 7.22 15.30 -5.55
CA PRO A 134 6.90 16.72 -5.46
C PRO A 134 6.27 17.31 -6.72
N LEU A 135 6.68 16.83 -7.90
CA LEU A 135 6.15 17.30 -9.18
C LEU A 135 4.63 17.04 -9.32
N TRP A 136 4.11 16.01 -8.64
CA TRP A 136 2.68 15.71 -8.65
C TRP A 136 1.88 16.80 -7.91
N TYR A 137 2.41 17.30 -6.78
CA TYR A 137 1.78 18.39 -6.05
C TYR A 137 1.73 19.66 -6.90
N ASP A 138 2.78 19.96 -7.66
CA ASP A 138 2.80 21.11 -8.56
C ASP A 138 1.81 20.99 -9.74
N GLN A 139 1.48 19.77 -10.18
CA GLN A 139 0.45 19.56 -11.19
C GLN A 139 -0.96 19.60 -10.60
N GLU A 140 -1.17 18.97 -9.44
CA GLU A 140 -2.47 18.97 -8.76
C GLU A 140 -2.88 20.39 -8.36
N ASP A 141 -1.93 21.20 -7.89
CA ASP A 141 -2.17 22.59 -7.52
C ASP A 141 -2.47 23.47 -8.76
N ARG A 142 -1.86 23.16 -9.92
CA ARG A 142 -2.19 23.81 -11.19
C ARG A 142 -3.60 23.44 -11.67
N HIS A 143 -3.95 22.16 -11.64
CA HIS A 143 -5.28 21.70 -12.03
C HIS A 143 -6.37 22.31 -11.14
N TYR A 144 -6.15 22.29 -9.82
CA TYR A 144 -7.07 22.89 -8.87
C TYR A 144 -7.23 24.41 -9.10
N ARG A 145 -6.14 25.12 -9.38
CA ARG A 145 -6.20 26.54 -9.76
C ARG A 145 -7.03 26.75 -11.02
N GLU A 146 -6.82 25.93 -12.05
CA GLU A 146 -7.58 26.00 -13.31
C GLU A 146 -9.07 25.71 -13.11
N GLU A 147 -9.42 24.77 -12.23
CA GLU A 147 -10.80 24.48 -11.83
C GLU A 147 -11.45 25.68 -11.13
N LEU A 148 -10.79 26.26 -10.12
CA LEU A 148 -11.29 27.44 -9.42
C LEU A 148 -11.53 28.61 -10.39
N ILE A 149 -10.62 28.81 -11.35
CA ILE A 149 -10.77 29.85 -12.38
C ILE A 149 -11.96 29.54 -13.31
N LYS A 150 -12.16 28.26 -13.70
CA LYS A 150 -13.33 27.84 -14.49
C LYS A 150 -14.64 28.02 -13.73
N GLU A 151 -14.63 27.89 -12.41
CA GLU A 151 -15.77 28.14 -11.52
C GLU A 151 -16.05 29.63 -11.28
N GLY A 152 -15.25 30.53 -11.87
CA GLY A 152 -15.44 31.98 -11.82
C GLY A 152 -14.74 32.68 -10.65
N ILE A 153 -13.86 31.97 -9.93
CA ILE A 153 -13.08 32.56 -8.83
C ILE A 153 -11.95 33.42 -9.42
N PRO A 154 -11.74 34.66 -8.93
CA PRO A 154 -10.67 35.52 -9.39
C PRO A 154 -9.29 34.85 -9.24
N PRO A 155 -8.35 35.05 -10.18
CA PRO A 155 -7.04 34.40 -10.14
C PRO A 155 -6.23 34.64 -8.85
N ALA A 156 -6.38 35.80 -8.21
CA ALA A 156 -5.72 36.12 -6.95
C ALA A 156 -6.26 35.27 -5.78
N GLU A 157 -7.58 35.12 -5.69
CA GLU A 157 -8.21 34.29 -4.65
C GLU A 157 -7.93 32.80 -4.88
N ALA A 158 -7.84 32.37 -6.13
CA ALA A 158 -7.42 31.01 -6.47
C ALA A 158 -5.97 30.71 -6.03
N GLU A 159 -5.05 31.68 -6.13
CA GLU A 159 -3.67 31.54 -5.64
C GLU A 159 -3.62 31.42 -4.11
N ASP A 160 -4.41 32.23 -3.38
CA ASP A 160 -4.49 32.18 -1.92
C ASP A 160 -5.01 30.83 -1.42
N ARG A 161 -6.01 30.25 -2.10
CA ARG A 161 -6.54 28.91 -1.78
C ARG A 161 -5.50 27.81 -2.02
N VAL A 162 -4.72 27.90 -3.10
CA VAL A 162 -3.60 26.98 -3.36
C VAL A 162 -2.52 27.11 -2.29
N LEU A 163 -2.17 28.34 -1.88
CA LEU A 163 -1.19 28.58 -0.82
C LEU A 163 -1.67 28.02 0.53
N ALA A 164 -2.95 28.21 0.87
CA ALA A 164 -3.53 27.61 2.07
C ALA A 164 -3.48 26.07 2.04
N LYS A 165 -3.81 25.46 0.89
CA LYS A 165 -3.69 24.00 0.67
C LYS A 165 -2.24 23.51 0.85
N LYS A 166 -1.25 24.22 0.28
CA LYS A 166 0.17 23.93 0.45
C LYS A 166 0.63 24.03 1.91
N LEU A 167 0.23 25.10 2.60
CA LEU A 167 0.59 25.34 3.99
C LEU A 167 0.00 24.27 4.91
N ALA A 168 -1.25 23.89 4.70
CA ALA A 168 -1.91 22.85 5.47
C ALA A 168 -1.26 21.47 5.27
N ARG A 169 -0.87 21.17 4.03
CA ARG A 169 -0.10 19.96 3.69
C ARG A 169 1.27 19.96 4.39
N ALA A 170 1.95 21.10 4.47
CA ALA A 170 3.22 21.25 5.19
C ALA A 170 3.08 21.09 6.71
N LEU A 171 1.95 21.50 7.27
CA LEU A 171 1.65 21.44 8.71
C LEU A 171 0.95 20.13 9.14
N ASN A 172 0.69 19.18 8.23
CA ASN A 172 -0.12 17.97 8.46
C ASN A 172 -1.53 18.28 9.03
N THR A 173 -2.11 19.41 8.63
CA THR A 173 -3.46 19.84 9.01
C THR A 173 -4.38 19.81 7.80
N THR A 174 -5.67 19.52 7.97
CA THR A 174 -6.67 19.67 6.90
C THR A 174 -7.27 21.06 6.95
N VAL A 175 -7.29 21.81 5.83
CA VAL A 175 -8.07 23.05 5.74
C VAL A 175 -9.55 22.66 5.67
N THR A 176 -10.30 22.89 6.74
CA THR A 176 -11.76 22.92 6.67
C THR A 176 -12.16 24.25 6.04
N GLU A 177 -12.76 24.19 4.84
CA GLU A 177 -13.40 25.35 4.21
C GLU A 177 -14.41 25.95 5.19
N SER A 178 -14.04 27.05 5.81
CA SER A 178 -14.93 27.85 6.65
C SER A 178 -15.55 28.90 5.74
N SER A 179 -16.80 28.66 5.37
CA SER A 179 -17.65 29.59 4.61
C SER A 179 -17.67 30.97 5.26
N SER A 180 -17.36 31.98 4.43
CA SER A 180 -17.89 33.36 4.47
C SER A 180 -17.93 34.07 5.83
N GLY A 181 -16.83 34.77 6.16
CA GLY A 181 -16.87 35.90 7.08
C GLY A 181 -17.51 37.11 6.39
N GLN A 182 -18.83 37.20 6.47
CA GLN A 182 -19.60 38.40 6.17
C GLN A 182 -19.14 39.50 7.14
N VAL A 183 -18.44 40.49 6.61
CA VAL A 183 -18.21 41.77 7.29
C VAL A 183 -19.45 42.61 7.00
N ASP A 184 -20.29 42.81 8.01
CA ASP A 184 -21.30 43.86 7.99
C ASP A 184 -20.82 45.05 8.85
N PRO A 185 -21.17 46.30 8.46
CA PRO A 185 -20.58 47.56 8.94
C PRO A 185 -20.96 47.97 10.37
#